data_AF-A0A365H6Z0-F1
#
_entry.id   AF-A0A365H6Z0-F1
#
_cell.length_a   1.000
_cell.length_b   1.000
_cell.length_c   1.000
_cell.angle_alpha   90.00
_cell.angle_beta   90.00
_cell.angle_gamma   90.00
#
_symmetry.space_group_name_H-M   'P 1'
#
loop_
_entity.id
_entity.type
_entity.pdbx_description
1 polymer ?
#
loop_
_entity_poly.entity_id
_entity_poly.type
_entity_poly.pdbx_seq_one_letter_code
_entity_poly.pdbx_strand_id
1 'polypeptide(L)'
;MRVPRGRRRVLPDRREHRTDRRRNDRRADRACLPCRPCRDHGTCRPTATRQINTRTLLRQQWAADPDHGVLVRAGVRRNRAGHRSAERLGVHSYAVRGARGTGSSHRHIGPRLGGHADRPLRGRHSRYRTCEDRDQFRVGQAVPHKDRRLRRVKEHRLRVAVIGHGVEGQAAVEYWRAQGHAVVIHERSGTVEPYGGVEVADEYLAGVESAELIVRSPSVRPDSLPTGIPVTSVIGEFMKRCPARVIGVTGTNGKGTTATAATAILRAAGRTAFVAGNIGTPPLSLLSRIKAEDVVVLELSSFQLMDLTLSPQVAVVLPITPDHLNWHHDLTEYEQAKAAIAAFQSRQDIVVYAADSPPAARIAALSRAQRRVPLGRPEGMDIRPNGIYLGGEQVVDARDVTLPGRHNLFNIAAAVAVTYDLVHGDLDAVRTGVRAMEGLPHRLQTVAIAGGVRWVDDSLSTTPQSTLAATDAYDGPKVLILGGSSKGVSFEDLAAGLRERQVRAVLLIGEEAPHIAAALDAAGVHGYEHAPGPMADLVARAAAVARPGDTVLLSPACAAVGEYRDYADRGKQFDEAIRRRVL
;
A
#
# COMPACT_ATOMS: atom_id res chain seq x y z
N MET A 1 -30.40 29.35 71.85
CA MET A 1 -29.55 29.71 73.01
C MET A 1 -28.12 29.21 72.79
N ARG A 2 -27.12 29.95 73.29
CA ARG A 2 -25.72 29.60 73.60
C ARG A 2 -24.85 28.81 72.59
N VAL A 3 -23.88 29.56 72.04
CA VAL A 3 -22.55 29.14 71.54
C VAL A 3 -21.62 28.76 72.71
N PRO A 4 -20.46 28.10 72.46
CA PRO A 4 -19.15 28.80 72.54
C PRO A 4 -18.24 28.48 71.31
N ARG A 5 -17.59 29.46 70.65
CA ARG A 5 -16.30 30.12 70.97
C ARG A 5 -15.11 29.11 71.08
N GLY A 6 -13.98 29.22 70.37
CA GLY A 6 -13.49 30.19 69.34
C GLY A 6 -11.99 30.54 69.51
N ARG A 7 -11.41 31.31 68.55
CA ARG A 7 -10.03 31.93 68.50
C ARG A 7 -8.92 31.09 67.83
N ARG A 8 -7.90 31.68 67.15
CA ARG A 8 -7.69 33.03 66.56
C ARG A 8 -6.55 33.01 65.49
N ARG A 9 -6.49 34.05 64.66
CA ARG A 9 -5.47 34.37 63.63
C ARG A 9 -4.05 34.60 64.19
N VAL A 10 -3.02 34.41 63.34
CA VAL A 10 -1.83 35.30 63.24
C VAL A 10 -1.39 35.49 61.77
N LEU A 11 -1.25 36.76 61.37
CA LEU A 11 -0.43 37.36 60.30
C LEU A 11 -0.02 38.73 60.88
N PRO A 12 1.19 39.28 60.67
CA PRO A 12 1.63 39.86 59.37
C PRO A 12 3.14 39.55 59.09
N ASP A 13 3.90 40.10 58.11
CA ASP A 13 4.17 41.53 57.82
C ASP A 13 4.76 41.79 56.40
N ARG A 14 4.85 43.07 56.02
CA ARG A 14 5.23 43.63 54.70
C ARG A 14 6.66 44.20 54.65
N ARG A 15 7.16 44.43 53.42
CA ARG A 15 7.98 45.58 52.91
C ARG A 15 8.38 45.24 51.45
N GLU A 16 8.12 46.03 50.39
CA GLU A 16 8.60 47.40 50.04
C GLU A 16 10.13 47.53 50.22
N HIS A 17 10.99 47.89 49.27
CA HIS A 17 10.92 48.58 47.97
C HIS A 17 12.17 48.14 47.11
N ARG A 18 12.59 48.67 45.95
CA ARG A 18 12.28 49.88 45.15
C ARG A 18 12.59 49.66 43.64
N THR A 19 12.51 50.75 42.87
CA THR A 19 12.90 51.03 41.47
C THR A 19 14.41 51.01 41.16
N ASP A 20 14.80 50.77 39.88
CA ASP A 20 15.31 51.86 39.01
C ASP A 20 15.22 51.54 37.49
N ARG A 21 15.26 52.59 36.66
CA ARG A 21 15.35 52.58 35.19
C ARG A 21 16.79 52.89 34.75
N ARG A 22 17.21 52.45 33.56
CA ARG A 22 17.96 53.30 32.60
C ARG A 22 17.98 52.73 31.18
N ARG A 23 17.96 53.64 30.21
CA ARG A 23 18.15 53.44 28.77
C ARG A 23 19.61 53.72 28.37
N ASN A 24 19.90 53.41 27.09
CA ASN A 24 20.99 53.91 26.22
C ASN A 24 22.19 52.97 26.04
N ASP A 25 22.94 53.01 24.93
CA ASP A 25 22.70 53.36 23.50
C ASP A 25 24.04 53.10 22.75
N ARG A 26 24.02 52.79 21.43
CA ARG A 26 25.20 52.71 20.49
C ARG A 26 26.23 51.57 20.77
N ARG A 27 26.70 50.75 19.80
CA ARG A 27 27.34 50.89 18.46
C ARG A 27 28.88 51.07 18.49
N ALA A 28 29.55 50.28 17.64
CA ALA A 28 31.01 50.22 17.33
C ALA A 28 31.89 49.59 18.46
N ASP A 29 33.01 48.89 18.20
CA ASP A 29 33.87 48.87 17.00
C ASP A 29 34.59 47.51 16.72
N ARG A 30 35.35 47.43 15.61
CA ARG A 30 36.14 46.25 15.15
C ARG A 30 37.54 46.15 15.80
N ALA A 31 38.07 44.92 15.98
CA ALA A 31 39.52 44.61 15.88
C ALA A 31 39.80 43.09 15.75
N CYS A 32 40.97 42.71 15.22
CA CYS A 32 41.34 41.32 14.88
C CYS A 32 42.51 40.77 15.74
N LEU A 33 42.55 39.42 15.91
CA LEU A 33 43.72 38.49 15.91
C LEU A 33 45.00 38.81 16.73
N PRO A 34 45.67 37.78 17.33
CA PRO A 34 46.65 36.97 16.58
C PRO A 34 46.76 35.48 16.96
N CYS A 35 47.59 34.74 16.21
CA CYS A 35 47.87 33.29 16.34
C CYS A 35 49.35 32.98 16.65
N ARG A 36 49.64 31.67 16.88
CA ARG A 36 50.96 30.97 16.78
C ARG A 36 51.90 31.06 18.01
N PRO A 37 52.79 30.06 18.26
CA PRO A 37 53.82 29.53 17.32
C PRO A 37 53.95 27.98 17.17
N CYS A 38 54.89 27.58 16.30
CA CYS A 38 55.23 26.22 15.85
C CYS A 38 56.64 25.78 16.33
N ARG A 39 57.02 24.51 16.10
CA ARG A 39 58.43 24.04 15.97
C ARG A 39 58.58 22.93 14.92
N ASP A 40 59.80 22.75 14.42
CA ASP A 40 60.14 22.21 13.09
C ASP A 40 60.76 20.81 13.02
N HIS A 41 60.76 20.25 11.79
CA HIS A 41 61.88 19.64 10.99
C HIS A 41 61.32 18.51 10.09
N GLY A 42 61.36 18.59 8.75
CA GLY A 42 62.48 18.27 7.83
C GLY A 42 62.45 16.78 7.43
N THR A 43 62.44 16.29 6.16
CA THR A 43 63.09 16.74 4.90
C THR A 43 62.31 16.27 3.60
N CYS A 44 62.94 16.29 2.41
CA CYS A 44 62.30 16.38 1.07
C CYS A 44 62.13 15.08 0.23
N ARG A 45 60.96 14.95 -0.46
CA ARG A 45 60.67 14.51 -1.87
C ARG A 45 61.32 13.23 -2.50
N PRO A 46 60.77 12.68 -3.63
CA PRO A 46 59.37 12.54 -4.08
C PRO A 46 59.05 11.13 -4.68
N THR A 47 57.76 10.80 -4.94
CA THR A 47 57.20 10.07 -6.14
C THR A 47 55.79 9.51 -5.86
N ALA A 48 55.14 8.93 -6.90
CA ALA A 48 53.86 8.22 -6.90
C ALA A 48 52.56 9.06 -6.98
N THR A 49 52.34 9.67 -8.15
CA THR A 49 50.99 9.88 -8.70
C THR A 49 50.24 8.54 -8.77
N ARG A 50 49.09 8.41 -8.08
CA ARG A 50 48.09 7.37 -8.38
C ARG A 50 46.84 8.03 -8.96
N GLN A 51 46.55 7.70 -10.22
CA GLN A 51 45.32 8.11 -10.90
C GLN A 51 44.11 7.48 -10.22
N ILE A 52 43.10 8.30 -9.92
CA ILE A 52 41.78 7.79 -9.53
C ILE A 52 41.08 7.30 -10.79
N ASN A 53 40.85 5.99 -10.87
CA ASN A 53 40.28 5.34 -12.04
C ASN A 53 38.75 5.38 -11.97
N THR A 54 38.15 6.45 -12.50
CA THR A 54 36.69 6.64 -12.52
C THR A 54 36.02 5.74 -13.56
N ARG A 55 35.49 4.60 -13.12
CA ARG A 55 34.54 3.81 -13.93
C ARG A 55 33.48 3.10 -13.09
N THR A 56 32.27 3.10 -13.63
CA THR A 56 31.11 2.26 -13.23
C THR A 56 30.29 2.72 -12.02
N LEU A 57 29.55 3.83 -12.19
CA LEU A 57 28.25 4.04 -11.55
C LEU A 57 27.23 4.49 -12.62
N LEU A 58 26.52 3.52 -13.21
CA LEU A 58 25.42 3.78 -14.13
C LEU A 58 24.16 4.14 -13.34
N ARG A 59 23.95 5.45 -13.11
CA ARG A 59 22.66 5.95 -12.60
C ARG A 59 21.58 5.74 -13.67
N GLN A 60 20.55 4.95 -13.35
CA GLN A 60 19.31 4.96 -14.12
C GLN A 60 18.48 6.20 -13.74
N GLN A 61 18.69 7.31 -14.43
CA GLN A 61 17.71 8.41 -14.42
C GLN A 61 16.73 8.20 -15.57
N TRP A 62 15.48 7.93 -15.22
CA TRP A 62 14.37 7.80 -16.17
C TRP A 62 13.85 9.20 -16.49
N ALA A 63 14.39 9.82 -17.54
CA ALA A 63 13.79 11.01 -18.15
C ALA A 63 12.89 10.57 -19.31
N ALA A 64 11.60 10.90 -19.23
CA ALA A 64 10.67 10.69 -20.33
C ALA A 64 10.78 11.85 -21.33
N ASP A 65 11.30 11.57 -22.52
CA ASP A 65 11.18 12.46 -23.68
C ASP A 65 9.76 12.26 -24.27
N PRO A 66 8.93 13.32 -24.44
CA PRO A 66 7.55 13.16 -24.89
C PRO A 66 7.40 12.68 -26.34
N ASP A 67 8.40 12.90 -27.19
CA ASP A 67 8.27 12.72 -28.65
C ASP A 67 9.10 11.54 -29.19
N HIS A 68 8.40 10.55 -29.74
CA HIS A 68 8.89 9.33 -30.43
C HIS A 68 9.33 8.16 -29.53
N GLY A 69 8.41 7.21 -29.31
CA GLY A 69 8.73 5.91 -28.72
C GLY A 69 9.10 4.86 -29.77
N VAL A 70 10.28 4.24 -29.63
CA VAL A 70 10.61 2.84 -30.00
C VAL A 70 11.88 2.45 -29.24
N LEU A 71 11.87 1.33 -28.49
CA LEU A 71 13.05 0.77 -27.83
C LEU A 71 13.55 -0.46 -28.61
N VAL A 72 14.58 -0.29 -29.45
CA VAL A 72 15.31 -1.41 -30.09
C VAL A 72 16.60 -1.69 -29.32
N ARG A 73 16.84 -2.97 -29.03
CA ARG A 73 18.07 -3.47 -28.39
C ARG A 73 19.25 -3.42 -29.38
N ALA A 74 19.93 -2.28 -29.47
CA ALA A 74 21.08 -2.10 -30.37
C ALA A 74 22.34 -2.82 -29.85
N GLY A 75 22.64 -4.00 -30.41
CA GLY A 75 23.93 -4.66 -30.24
C GLY A 75 25.01 -3.99 -31.08
N VAL A 76 26.09 -3.50 -30.46
CA VAL A 76 27.18 -2.82 -31.17
C VAL A 76 28.05 -3.83 -31.92
N ARG A 77 27.93 -3.88 -33.25
CA ARG A 77 29.04 -4.25 -34.14
C ARG A 77 29.61 -2.97 -34.75
N ARG A 78 30.89 -2.68 -34.49
CA ARG A 78 31.63 -1.65 -35.23
C ARG A 78 31.90 -2.17 -36.64
N ASN A 79 31.71 -1.33 -37.65
CA ASN A 79 32.48 -1.40 -38.89
C ASN A 79 32.79 0.00 -39.40
N ARG A 80 33.94 0.13 -40.06
CA ARG A 80 34.46 1.40 -40.60
C ARG A 80 33.86 1.67 -41.98
N ALA A 81 33.18 2.80 -42.14
CA ALA A 81 33.19 3.65 -43.33
C ALA A 81 32.37 4.91 -43.01
N GLY A 82 32.88 6.09 -43.37
CA GLY A 82 32.08 7.32 -43.27
C GLY A 82 31.47 7.64 -44.62
N HIS A 83 30.27 8.22 -44.63
CA HIS A 83 29.88 9.30 -45.54
C HIS A 83 28.65 10.01 -44.97
N ARG A 84 28.54 11.32 -45.23
CA ARG A 84 27.34 12.11 -44.95
C ARG A 84 26.42 12.09 -46.17
N SER A 85 25.13 11.88 -45.94
CA SER A 85 24.07 12.34 -46.83
C SER A 85 22.85 12.70 -45.97
N ALA A 86 22.18 13.79 -46.32
CA ALA A 86 20.96 14.24 -45.67
C ALA A 86 19.79 13.96 -46.61
N GLU A 87 18.74 13.30 -46.11
CA GLU A 87 17.50 13.12 -46.85
C GLU A 87 16.32 13.74 -46.11
N ARG A 88 15.46 14.41 -46.88
CA ARG A 88 14.27 15.10 -46.40
C ARG A 88 13.15 14.07 -46.22
N LEU A 89 12.53 14.03 -45.04
CA LEU A 89 11.23 13.38 -44.87
C LEU A 89 10.12 14.42 -45.07
N GLY A 90 9.28 14.19 -46.08
CA GLY A 90 8.13 15.03 -46.39
C GLY A 90 6.98 14.81 -45.41
N VAL A 91 6.35 15.90 -44.97
CA VAL A 91 5.16 15.85 -44.12
C VAL A 91 3.93 15.61 -45.01
N HIS A 92 3.11 14.62 -44.66
CA HIS A 92 1.75 14.48 -45.21
C HIS A 92 0.74 14.78 -44.11
N SER A 93 0.07 15.93 -44.25
CA SER A 93 -1.02 16.36 -43.40
C SER A 93 -2.36 15.87 -43.97
N TYR A 94 -3.14 15.16 -43.16
CA TYR A 94 -4.55 14.89 -43.44
C TYR A 94 -5.42 15.76 -42.53
N ALA A 95 -6.12 16.71 -43.14
CA ALA A 95 -7.05 17.58 -42.44
C ALA A 95 -8.41 16.89 -42.24
N VAL A 96 -8.89 16.84 -41.00
CA VAL A 96 -10.26 16.43 -40.68
C VAL A 96 -11.16 17.66 -40.72
N ARG A 97 -12.10 17.71 -41.69
CA ARG A 97 -13.24 18.64 -41.64
C ARG A 97 -14.35 18.03 -40.80
N GLY A 98 -14.89 18.80 -39.85
CA GLY A 98 -16.07 18.42 -39.09
C GLY A 98 -17.37 18.74 -39.84
N ALA A 99 -18.46 18.13 -39.38
CA ALA A 99 -19.83 18.54 -39.68
C ALA A 99 -20.68 18.44 -38.40
N ARG A 100 -21.48 19.46 -38.12
CA ARG A 100 -22.50 19.45 -37.05
C ARG A 100 -23.82 18.93 -37.63
N GLY A 101 -24.60 18.20 -36.83
CA GLY A 101 -25.96 17.81 -37.17
C GLY A 101 -26.82 17.71 -35.91
N THR A 102 -27.82 18.57 -35.80
CA THR A 102 -28.82 18.64 -34.73
C THR A 102 -30.05 17.80 -35.09
N GLY A 103 -30.72 17.15 -34.12
CA GLY A 103 -32.03 16.54 -34.38
C GLY A 103 -32.61 15.75 -33.21
N SER A 104 -33.76 16.17 -32.71
CA SER A 104 -34.39 15.75 -31.45
C SER A 104 -35.37 14.56 -31.54
N SER A 105 -35.52 13.89 -30.38
CA SER A 105 -36.79 13.46 -29.74
C SER A 105 -37.65 12.28 -30.22
N HIS A 106 -37.92 11.39 -29.25
CA HIS A 106 -39.17 10.61 -29.00
C HIS A 106 -39.54 9.45 -29.93
N ARG A 107 -40.30 8.41 -29.52
CA ARG A 107 -40.61 7.70 -28.25
C ARG A 107 -41.24 6.33 -28.64
N HIS A 108 -41.34 5.36 -27.71
CA HIS A 108 -42.16 4.11 -27.65
C HIS A 108 -43.03 3.68 -28.87
N ILE A 109 -43.27 2.40 -29.17
CA ILE A 109 -43.98 1.36 -28.36
C ILE A 109 -43.61 -0.05 -28.90
N GLY A 110 -43.72 -1.10 -28.06
CA GLY A 110 -43.45 -2.50 -28.44
C GLY A 110 -44.64 -3.30 -29.02
N PRO A 111 -44.91 -4.55 -28.58
CA PRO A 111 -44.59 -5.72 -29.40
C PRO A 111 -45.75 -6.73 -29.62
N ARG A 112 -45.56 -7.69 -30.56
CA ARG A 112 -46.31 -8.96 -30.79
C ARG A 112 -45.61 -9.75 -31.90
N LEU A 113 -45.71 -11.06 -32.12
CA LEU A 113 -45.99 -12.29 -31.35
C LEU A 113 -46.14 -13.40 -32.43
N GLY A 114 -45.66 -14.63 -32.19
CA GLY A 114 -45.90 -15.83 -33.04
C GLY A 114 -45.07 -15.91 -34.34
N GLY A 115 -44.73 -17.09 -34.87
CA GLY A 115 -44.99 -18.45 -34.40
C GLY A 115 -45.38 -19.39 -35.55
N HIS A 116 -44.69 -20.55 -35.69
CA HIS A 116 -44.91 -21.62 -36.70
C HIS A 116 -44.66 -21.23 -38.18
N ALA A 117 -44.48 -22.18 -39.12
CA ALA A 117 -43.79 -23.47 -39.09
C ALA A 117 -43.57 -23.96 -40.55
N ASP A 118 -42.43 -24.63 -40.78
CA ASP A 118 -42.18 -25.66 -41.79
C ASP A 118 -42.84 -25.67 -43.21
N ARG A 119 -41.95 -25.54 -44.22
CA ARG A 119 -41.75 -26.51 -45.33
C ARG A 119 -42.62 -26.40 -46.61
N PRO A 120 -42.27 -27.12 -47.73
CA PRO A 120 -41.64 -26.42 -48.87
C PRO A 120 -42.25 -26.74 -50.25
N LEU A 121 -41.88 -25.98 -51.29
CA LEU A 121 -42.07 -26.44 -52.68
C LEU A 121 -40.87 -26.19 -53.60
N ARG A 122 -40.79 -27.05 -54.63
CA ARG A 122 -39.69 -27.22 -55.57
C ARG A 122 -39.95 -26.48 -56.88
N GLY A 123 -38.87 -26.14 -57.58
CA GLY A 123 -38.80 -26.45 -59.03
C GLY A 123 -38.14 -25.40 -59.94
N ARG A 124 -37.02 -25.83 -60.55
CA ARG A 124 -36.76 -25.89 -62.01
C ARG A 124 -36.89 -24.58 -62.84
N HIS A 125 -36.05 -24.29 -63.83
CA HIS A 125 -34.88 -24.97 -64.41
C HIS A 125 -34.17 -24.02 -65.41
N SER A 126 -33.00 -24.47 -65.91
CA SER A 126 -32.49 -24.24 -67.29
C SER A 126 -31.42 -23.15 -67.48
N ARG A 127 -30.12 -23.54 -67.48
CA ARG A 127 -29.20 -23.71 -68.65
C ARG A 127 -28.52 -22.37 -69.06
N TYR A 128 -27.28 -22.29 -69.56
CA TYR A 128 -26.45 -23.24 -70.31
C TYR A 128 -24.93 -23.09 -70.01
N ARG A 129 -24.20 -24.23 -69.95
CA ARG A 129 -22.85 -24.57 -70.52
C ARG A 129 -21.63 -23.63 -70.43
N THR A 130 -20.36 -24.10 -70.41
CA THR A 130 -19.64 -25.36 -70.02
C THR A 130 -18.14 -25.13 -70.27
N CYS A 131 -17.27 -25.88 -69.57
CA CYS A 131 -15.93 -26.44 -69.92
C CYS A 131 -15.29 -26.78 -68.55
N GLU A 132 -15.25 -28.01 -68.04
CA GLU A 132 -14.50 -29.21 -68.51
C GLU A 132 -13.01 -28.88 -68.73
N ASP A 133 -12.04 -29.57 -68.12
CA ASP A 133 -11.94 -31.05 -68.02
C ASP A 133 -11.09 -31.56 -66.82
N ARG A 134 -11.43 -32.76 -66.30
CA ARG A 134 -10.56 -33.85 -65.72
C ARG A 134 -9.61 -33.61 -64.52
N ASP A 135 -9.27 -34.58 -63.65
CA ASP A 135 -9.54 -36.05 -63.62
C ASP A 135 -9.63 -36.64 -62.18
N GLN A 136 -10.68 -37.47 -61.98
CA GLN A 136 -10.74 -38.82 -61.38
C GLN A 136 -10.09 -39.27 -60.02
N PHE A 137 -10.99 -39.76 -59.13
CA PHE A 137 -10.93 -40.99 -58.31
C PHE A 137 -9.68 -41.42 -57.50
N ARG A 138 -9.87 -41.61 -56.18
CA ARG A 138 -10.10 -42.96 -55.57
C ARG A 138 -10.45 -42.91 -54.08
N VAL A 139 -11.29 -43.85 -53.64
CA VAL A 139 -11.47 -44.21 -52.21
C VAL A 139 -10.31 -45.12 -51.79
N GLY A 140 -9.68 -44.87 -50.65
CA GLY A 140 -8.51 -45.65 -50.22
C GLY A 140 -8.13 -45.50 -48.74
N GLN A 141 -8.61 -46.46 -47.94
CA GLN A 141 -8.03 -46.99 -46.68
C GLN A 141 -7.80 -46.06 -45.47
N ALA A 142 -8.20 -46.57 -44.30
CA ALA A 142 -7.84 -46.01 -43.00
C ALA A 142 -6.34 -46.18 -42.72
N VAL A 143 -5.66 -45.08 -42.38
CA VAL A 143 -4.26 -45.10 -41.96
C VAL A 143 -4.18 -45.36 -40.45
N PRO A 144 -3.35 -46.31 -39.97
CA PRO A 144 -3.26 -46.61 -38.54
C PRO A 144 -2.75 -45.42 -37.72
N HIS A 145 -3.33 -45.20 -36.54
CA HIS A 145 -2.85 -44.24 -35.56
C HIS A 145 -1.45 -44.65 -35.05
N LYS A 146 -0.39 -44.22 -35.75
CA LYS A 146 0.99 -44.35 -35.26
C LYS A 146 1.21 -43.41 -34.09
N ASP A 147 1.09 -43.98 -32.90
CA ASP A 147 2.00 -43.78 -31.77
C ASP A 147 2.48 -42.32 -31.59
N ARG A 148 1.56 -41.46 -31.14
CA ARG A 148 1.93 -40.20 -30.51
C ARG A 148 2.65 -40.54 -29.21
N ARG A 149 3.94 -40.86 -29.30
CA ARG A 149 4.84 -40.82 -28.14
C ARG A 149 4.74 -39.44 -27.53
N LEU A 150 3.99 -39.35 -26.43
CA LEU A 150 4.04 -38.23 -25.51
C LEU A 150 5.51 -38.07 -25.14
N ARG A 151 6.17 -37.08 -25.76
CA ARG A 151 7.44 -36.59 -25.24
C ARG A 151 7.09 -36.05 -23.86
N ARG A 152 7.36 -36.85 -22.82
CA ARG A 152 7.55 -36.34 -21.47
C ARG A 152 8.58 -35.23 -21.61
N VAL A 153 8.11 -33.99 -21.59
CA VAL A 153 8.96 -32.86 -21.22
C VAL A 153 9.51 -33.27 -19.88
N LYS A 154 10.83 -33.44 -19.76
CA LYS A 154 11.44 -33.58 -18.44
C LYS A 154 11.15 -32.26 -17.74
N GLU A 155 10.20 -32.27 -16.81
CA GLU A 155 9.95 -31.12 -15.95
C GLU A 155 11.29 -30.77 -15.30
N HIS A 156 11.77 -29.56 -15.57
CA HIS A 156 13.10 -29.15 -15.16
C HIS A 156 13.03 -28.92 -13.64
N ARG A 157 13.49 -29.92 -12.88
CA ARG A 157 13.51 -29.86 -11.41
C ARG A 157 14.53 -28.82 -10.97
N LEU A 158 14.10 -27.56 -10.94
CA LEU A 158 14.86 -26.44 -10.39
C LEU A 158 15.25 -26.72 -8.93
N ARG A 159 16.43 -26.23 -8.52
CA ARG A 159 16.79 -25.99 -7.12
C ARG A 159 16.38 -24.57 -6.72
N VAL A 160 15.42 -24.47 -5.80
CA VAL A 160 14.78 -23.21 -5.38
C VAL A 160 15.17 -22.88 -3.94
N ALA A 161 15.74 -21.71 -3.71
CA ALA A 161 16.05 -21.19 -2.38
C ALA A 161 14.92 -20.27 -1.90
N VAL A 162 14.25 -20.63 -0.81
CA VAL A 162 13.24 -19.78 -0.16
C VAL A 162 13.89 -19.04 1.01
N ILE A 163 13.94 -17.71 0.94
CA ILE A 163 14.65 -16.87 1.93
C ILE A 163 13.61 -16.24 2.86
N GLY A 164 13.67 -16.63 4.14
CA GLY A 164 12.65 -16.37 5.16
C GLY A 164 11.50 -17.37 5.12
N HIS A 165 11.12 -17.91 6.27
CA HIS A 165 10.13 -18.98 6.47
C HIS A 165 8.90 -18.53 7.29
N GLY A 166 8.56 -17.25 7.19
CA GLY A 166 7.26 -16.74 7.65
C GLY A 166 6.10 -17.30 6.82
N VAL A 167 4.87 -16.82 7.10
CA VAL A 167 3.62 -17.33 6.47
C VAL A 167 3.66 -17.33 4.93
N GLU A 168 4.23 -16.30 4.29
CA GLU A 168 4.45 -16.29 2.84
C GLU A 168 5.52 -17.29 2.37
N GLY A 169 6.60 -17.46 3.14
CA GLY A 169 7.68 -18.41 2.86
C GLY A 169 7.20 -19.87 2.94
N GLN A 170 6.35 -20.21 3.91
CA GLN A 170 5.70 -21.52 4.01
C GLN A 170 4.85 -21.83 2.77
N ALA A 171 3.99 -20.89 2.36
CA ALA A 171 3.19 -21.03 1.14
C ALA A 171 4.06 -21.13 -0.14
N ALA A 172 5.23 -20.49 -0.18
CA ALA A 172 6.19 -20.65 -1.26
C ALA A 172 6.81 -22.06 -1.28
N VAL A 173 7.23 -22.58 -0.13
CA VAL A 173 7.78 -23.94 0.01
C VAL A 173 6.78 -24.98 -0.48
N GLU A 174 5.53 -24.92 -0.01
CA GLU A 174 4.43 -25.79 -0.43
C GLU A 174 4.24 -25.75 -1.96
N TYR A 175 4.13 -24.54 -2.51
CA TYR A 175 3.86 -24.30 -3.93
C TYR A 175 4.97 -24.82 -4.87
N TRP A 176 6.26 -24.57 -4.55
CA TRP A 176 7.36 -25.05 -5.38
C TRP A 176 7.58 -26.56 -5.23
N ARG A 177 7.41 -27.10 -4.01
CA ARG A 177 7.50 -28.55 -3.76
C ARG A 177 6.38 -29.33 -4.48
N ALA A 178 5.15 -28.81 -4.50
CA ALA A 178 4.02 -29.43 -5.19
C ALA A 178 4.22 -29.56 -6.71
N GLN A 179 5.08 -28.71 -7.30
CA GLN A 179 5.51 -28.77 -8.70
C GLN A 179 6.75 -29.67 -8.93
N GLY A 180 7.21 -30.41 -7.91
CA GLY A 180 8.32 -31.34 -8.02
C GLY A 180 9.72 -30.72 -7.94
N HIS A 181 9.84 -29.42 -7.60
CA HIS A 181 11.13 -28.74 -7.45
C HIS A 181 11.87 -29.17 -6.17
N ALA A 182 13.21 -29.08 -6.18
CA ALA A 182 13.98 -29.16 -4.95
C ALA A 182 13.90 -27.80 -4.26
N VAL A 183 13.55 -27.77 -2.96
CA VAL A 183 13.40 -26.54 -2.19
C VAL A 183 14.35 -26.58 -0.99
N VAL A 184 15.07 -25.49 -0.77
CA VAL A 184 15.92 -25.26 0.41
C VAL A 184 15.43 -23.99 1.11
N ILE A 185 15.28 -24.05 2.43
CA ILE A 185 14.87 -22.92 3.27
C ILE A 185 16.12 -22.26 3.85
N HIS A 186 16.23 -20.93 3.72
CA HIS A 186 17.26 -20.13 4.39
C HIS A 186 16.57 -19.14 5.34
N GLU A 187 16.61 -19.43 6.64
CA GLU A 187 16.06 -18.59 7.70
C GLU A 187 17.19 -17.94 8.51
N ARG A 188 16.97 -16.70 8.97
CA ARG A 188 17.90 -15.92 9.79
C ARG A 188 17.53 -16.00 11.28
N SER A 189 16.25 -16.15 11.61
CA SER A 189 15.75 -16.18 12.98
C SER A 189 15.48 -17.60 13.50
N GLY A 190 16.55 -18.27 13.94
CA GLY A 190 16.48 -19.49 14.75
C GLY A 190 16.15 -20.78 13.98
N THR A 191 15.85 -21.84 14.73
CA THR A 191 15.52 -23.17 14.20
C THR A 191 14.16 -23.18 13.51
N VAL A 192 14.16 -23.49 12.22
CA VAL A 192 12.94 -23.86 11.48
C VAL A 192 12.49 -25.24 11.94
N GLU A 193 11.26 -25.36 12.46
CA GLU A 193 10.59 -26.65 12.67
C GLU A 193 10.67 -27.46 11.37
N PRO A 194 11.10 -28.75 11.36
CA PRO A 194 11.32 -29.51 10.14
C PRO A 194 10.07 -29.63 9.26
N TYR A 195 9.91 -28.72 8.30
CA TYR A 195 8.71 -28.64 7.46
C TYR A 195 8.67 -29.81 6.47
N GLY A 196 8.04 -30.92 6.87
CA GLY A 196 7.69 -32.04 6.00
C GLY A 196 8.83 -32.69 5.23
N GLY A 197 10.07 -32.64 5.75
CA GLY A 197 11.27 -33.17 5.09
C GLY A 197 11.88 -32.27 4.00
N VAL A 198 11.64 -30.95 4.06
CA VAL A 198 12.32 -29.94 3.23
C VAL A 198 13.69 -29.61 3.84
N GLU A 199 14.69 -29.41 2.98
CA GLU A 199 16.06 -29.04 3.36
C GLU A 199 16.06 -27.62 3.98
N VAL A 200 16.73 -27.45 5.12
CA VAL A 200 16.98 -26.15 5.76
C VAL A 200 18.49 -25.96 5.76
N ALA A 201 18.98 -24.80 5.33
CA ALA A 201 20.41 -24.51 5.33
C ALA A 201 20.95 -24.35 6.76
N ASP A 202 22.11 -24.95 7.04
CA ASP A 202 22.76 -24.92 8.37
C ASP A 202 23.10 -23.50 8.84
N GLU A 203 23.47 -22.62 7.90
CA GLU A 203 23.69 -21.19 8.12
C GLU A 203 22.89 -20.35 7.11
N TYR A 204 22.56 -19.12 7.49
CA TYR A 204 21.81 -18.20 6.62
C TYR A 204 22.54 -17.94 5.30
N LEU A 205 21.89 -18.28 4.19
CA LEU A 205 22.42 -18.25 2.80
C LEU A 205 23.56 -19.23 2.48
N ALA A 206 23.94 -20.17 3.37
CA ALA A 206 24.91 -21.21 3.00
C ALA A 206 24.39 -22.08 1.84
N GLY A 207 25.22 -22.30 0.81
CA GLY A 207 24.88 -23.11 -0.36
C GLY A 207 23.90 -22.46 -1.36
N VAL A 208 23.49 -21.21 -1.14
CA VAL A 208 22.50 -20.50 -1.98
C VAL A 208 22.97 -20.34 -3.44
N GLU A 209 24.27 -20.32 -3.68
CA GLU A 209 24.89 -20.28 -5.01
C GLU A 209 24.58 -21.50 -5.88
N SER A 210 24.08 -22.59 -5.29
CA SER A 210 23.59 -23.76 -6.01
C SER A 210 22.13 -23.64 -6.48
N ALA A 211 21.42 -22.56 -6.12
CA ALA A 211 20.03 -22.34 -6.51
C ALA A 211 19.90 -21.73 -7.92
N GLU A 212 18.90 -22.21 -8.67
CA GLU A 212 18.52 -21.68 -9.99
C GLU A 212 17.46 -20.57 -9.89
N LEU A 213 16.81 -20.44 -8.71
CA LEU A 213 15.81 -19.43 -8.40
C LEU A 213 15.82 -19.12 -6.91
N ILE A 214 15.79 -17.82 -6.58
CA ILE A 214 15.54 -17.33 -5.22
C ILE A 214 14.08 -16.86 -5.12
N VAL A 215 13.39 -17.28 -4.07
CA VAL A 215 12.08 -16.77 -3.67
C VAL A 215 12.25 -16.02 -2.36
N ARG A 216 12.18 -14.68 -2.39
CA ARG A 216 12.35 -13.86 -1.19
C ARG A 216 11.02 -13.67 -0.46
N SER A 217 11.08 -13.69 0.87
CA SER A 217 10.04 -13.13 1.74
C SER A 217 10.10 -11.59 1.76
N PRO A 218 8.99 -10.88 2.04
CA PRO A 218 8.96 -9.42 2.06
C PRO A 218 9.93 -8.78 3.05
N SER A 219 10.20 -9.42 4.20
CA SER A 219 11.14 -8.94 5.22
C SER A 219 12.59 -8.84 4.74
N VAL A 220 12.95 -9.57 3.68
CA VAL A 220 14.30 -9.64 3.12
C VAL A 220 14.47 -8.55 2.06
N ARG A 221 15.42 -7.63 2.27
CA ARG A 221 15.76 -6.60 1.28
C ARG A 221 16.39 -7.24 0.03
N PRO A 222 16.01 -6.85 -1.20
CA PRO A 222 16.57 -7.40 -2.43
C PRO A 222 18.09 -7.21 -2.58
N ASP A 223 18.65 -6.14 -2.03
CA ASP A 223 20.08 -5.83 -2.06
C ASP A 223 20.94 -6.71 -1.13
N SER A 224 20.30 -7.43 -0.19
CA SER A 224 20.96 -8.37 0.73
C SER A 224 21.09 -9.80 0.16
N LEU A 225 20.64 -10.01 -1.08
CA LEU A 225 20.66 -11.30 -1.78
C LEU A 225 21.88 -11.42 -2.72
N PRO A 226 22.38 -12.63 -2.98
CA PRO A 226 23.47 -12.85 -3.94
C PRO A 226 23.06 -12.42 -5.36
N THR A 227 24.01 -11.85 -6.10
CA THR A 227 23.78 -11.43 -7.50
C THR A 227 23.99 -12.59 -8.48
N GLY A 228 23.33 -12.52 -9.64
CA GLY A 228 23.47 -13.50 -10.72
C GLY A 228 22.44 -14.63 -10.71
N ILE A 229 21.75 -14.87 -9.59
CA ILE A 229 20.62 -15.80 -9.51
C ILE A 229 19.31 -15.03 -9.75
N PRO A 230 18.36 -15.55 -10.56
CA PRO A 230 17.03 -14.95 -10.69
C PRO A 230 16.32 -14.86 -9.33
N VAL A 231 15.77 -13.69 -9.00
CA VAL A 231 14.96 -13.46 -7.79
C VAL A 231 13.49 -13.30 -8.17
N THR A 232 12.61 -13.88 -7.37
CA THR A 232 11.17 -13.59 -7.40
C THR A 232 10.59 -13.53 -5.98
N SER A 233 9.33 -13.14 -5.87
CA SER A 233 8.58 -13.06 -4.62
C SER A 233 7.26 -13.82 -4.74
N VAL A 234 6.61 -14.11 -3.62
CA VAL A 234 5.28 -14.76 -3.59
C VAL A 234 4.26 -14.00 -4.45
N ILE A 235 4.28 -12.67 -4.39
CA ILE A 235 3.43 -11.79 -5.22
C ILE A 235 3.82 -11.84 -6.70
N GLY A 236 5.13 -11.76 -7.00
CA GLY A 236 5.62 -11.78 -8.37
C GLY A 236 5.35 -13.10 -9.09
N GLU A 237 5.43 -14.22 -8.37
CA GLU A 237 5.09 -15.54 -8.91
C GLU A 237 3.58 -15.76 -9.01
N PHE A 238 2.81 -15.33 -8.00
CA PHE A 238 1.35 -15.39 -8.01
C PHE A 238 0.76 -14.64 -9.22
N MET A 239 1.15 -13.38 -9.43
CA MET A 239 0.56 -12.55 -10.50
C MET A 239 0.94 -13.02 -11.91
N LYS A 240 2.06 -13.74 -12.08
CA LYS A 240 2.39 -14.38 -13.38
C LYS A 240 1.46 -15.55 -13.73
N ARG A 241 0.86 -16.19 -12.71
CA ARG A 241 0.09 -17.43 -12.89
C ARG A 241 -1.39 -17.32 -12.55
N CYS A 242 -1.81 -16.25 -11.88
CA CYS A 242 -3.21 -15.96 -11.58
C CYS A 242 -4.02 -15.83 -12.89
N PRO A 243 -5.04 -16.68 -13.14
CA PRO A 243 -5.86 -16.59 -14.35
C PRO A 243 -6.93 -15.50 -14.23
N ALA A 244 -7.25 -15.05 -13.01
CA ALA A 244 -8.23 -14.02 -12.69
C ALA A 244 -7.69 -12.60 -12.90
N ARG A 245 -8.63 -11.64 -12.95
CA ARG A 245 -8.31 -10.21 -12.85
C ARG A 245 -7.78 -9.87 -11.46
N VAL A 246 -6.66 -9.15 -11.40
CA VAL A 246 -6.03 -8.70 -10.15
C VAL A 246 -6.27 -7.20 -9.93
N ILE A 247 -6.79 -6.87 -8.75
CA ILE A 247 -6.87 -5.52 -8.18
C ILE A 247 -5.79 -5.42 -7.10
N GLY A 248 -4.75 -4.60 -7.29
CA GLY A 248 -3.74 -4.35 -6.26
C GLY A 248 -4.00 -3.04 -5.52
N VAL A 249 -3.82 -3.02 -4.21
CA VAL A 249 -4.02 -1.85 -3.34
C VAL A 249 -2.76 -1.56 -2.56
N THR A 250 -2.18 -0.35 -2.71
CA THR A 250 -1.10 0.15 -1.85
C THR A 250 -1.35 1.57 -1.35
N GLY A 251 -0.45 2.01 -0.47
CA GLY A 251 -0.48 3.25 0.30
C GLY A 251 0.26 3.07 1.62
N THR A 252 0.29 4.10 2.46
CA THR A 252 0.73 3.94 3.86
C THR A 252 -0.43 3.34 4.66
N ASN A 253 -1.56 4.04 4.72
CA ASN A 253 -2.75 3.64 5.47
C ASN A 253 -3.93 3.25 4.55
N GLY A 254 -4.98 2.65 5.13
CA GLY A 254 -6.25 2.33 4.43
C GLY A 254 -6.26 1.12 3.50
N LYS A 255 -5.10 0.51 3.20
CA LYS A 255 -4.98 -0.58 2.20
C LYS A 255 -5.95 -1.75 2.44
N GLY A 256 -5.88 -2.37 3.62
CA GLY A 256 -6.71 -3.55 3.95
C GLY A 256 -8.19 -3.25 4.04
N THR A 257 -8.58 -2.06 4.54
CA THR A 257 -9.98 -1.62 4.52
C THR A 257 -10.50 -1.52 3.09
N THR A 258 -9.73 -0.89 2.19
CA THR A 258 -10.06 -0.77 0.76
C THR A 258 -10.12 -2.14 0.07
N ALA A 259 -9.18 -3.04 0.35
CA ALA A 259 -9.15 -4.38 -0.23
C ALA A 259 -10.37 -5.22 0.21
N THR A 260 -10.68 -5.21 1.51
CA THR A 260 -11.85 -5.90 2.07
C THR A 260 -13.15 -5.31 1.55
N ALA A 261 -13.27 -3.97 1.46
CA ALA A 261 -14.46 -3.31 0.92
C ALA A 261 -14.69 -3.63 -0.56
N ALA A 262 -13.63 -3.65 -1.38
CA ALA A 262 -13.75 -4.06 -2.77
C ALA A 262 -14.25 -5.51 -2.88
N THR A 263 -13.72 -6.42 -2.06
CA THR A 263 -14.22 -7.80 -2.02
C THR A 263 -15.66 -7.92 -1.49
N ALA A 264 -16.06 -7.11 -0.50
CA ALA A 264 -17.44 -7.10 0.01
C ALA A 264 -18.45 -6.65 -1.06
N ILE A 265 -18.14 -5.58 -1.80
CA ILE A 265 -18.94 -5.09 -2.93
C ILE A 265 -19.04 -6.15 -4.04
N LEU A 266 -17.93 -6.78 -4.42
CA LEU A 266 -17.91 -7.83 -5.44
C LEU A 266 -18.77 -9.04 -5.03
N ARG A 267 -18.65 -9.49 -3.78
CA ARG A 267 -19.45 -10.62 -3.25
C ARG A 267 -20.94 -10.29 -3.14
N ALA A 268 -21.29 -9.06 -2.76
CA ALA A 268 -22.68 -8.60 -2.76
C ALA A 268 -23.30 -8.60 -4.17
N ALA A 269 -22.50 -8.35 -5.22
CA ALA A 269 -22.89 -8.51 -6.62
C ALA A 269 -22.84 -9.97 -7.14
N GLY A 270 -22.74 -10.96 -6.25
CA GLY A 270 -22.67 -12.38 -6.63
C GLY A 270 -21.37 -12.82 -7.31
N ARG A 271 -20.30 -12.02 -7.26
CA ARG A 271 -18.98 -12.41 -7.80
C ARG A 271 -18.17 -13.22 -6.79
N THR A 272 -17.46 -14.23 -7.29
CA THR A 272 -16.36 -14.85 -6.53
C THR A 272 -15.20 -13.84 -6.43
N ALA A 273 -14.88 -13.42 -5.21
CA ALA A 273 -13.75 -12.53 -4.95
C ALA A 273 -12.91 -12.97 -3.74
N PHE A 274 -11.59 -12.88 -3.88
CA PHE A 274 -10.59 -13.27 -2.89
C PHE A 274 -9.81 -12.05 -2.38
N VAL A 275 -9.52 -12.01 -1.07
CA VAL A 275 -8.52 -11.08 -0.48
C VAL A 275 -7.24 -11.86 -0.19
N ALA A 276 -6.10 -11.32 -0.61
CA ALA A 276 -4.78 -11.92 -0.37
C ALA A 276 -3.66 -10.86 -0.32
N GLY A 277 -2.42 -11.33 -0.14
CA GLY A 277 -1.23 -10.48 -0.09
C GLY A 277 -0.80 -10.21 1.35
N ASN A 278 -0.57 -8.93 1.68
CA ASN A 278 -0.18 -8.50 3.04
C ASN A 278 -1.23 -8.81 4.13
N ILE A 279 -2.48 -9.11 3.74
CA ILE A 279 -3.55 -9.59 4.61
C ILE A 279 -4.28 -10.78 3.98
N GLY A 280 -5.05 -11.50 4.79
CA GLY A 280 -5.87 -12.62 4.33
C GLY A 280 -5.04 -13.88 4.10
N THR A 281 -5.26 -14.55 2.97
CA THR A 281 -4.61 -15.83 2.66
C THR A 281 -3.36 -15.62 1.79
N PRO A 282 -2.25 -16.35 2.02
CA PRO A 282 -1.05 -16.28 1.17
C PRO A 282 -1.37 -16.55 -0.31
N PRO A 283 -1.05 -15.65 -1.23
CA PRO A 283 -1.56 -15.71 -2.61
C PRO A 283 -1.31 -17.04 -3.33
N LEU A 284 -0.12 -17.63 -3.22
CA LEU A 284 0.23 -18.89 -3.90
C LEU A 284 -0.67 -20.07 -3.47
N SER A 285 -1.14 -20.09 -2.21
CA SER A 285 -2.06 -21.13 -1.71
C SER A 285 -3.48 -21.03 -2.29
N LEU A 286 -3.83 -19.91 -2.93
CA LEU A 286 -5.13 -19.71 -3.57
C LEU A 286 -5.14 -20.13 -5.06
N LEU A 287 -3.99 -20.28 -5.72
CA LEU A 287 -3.91 -20.44 -7.18
C LEU A 287 -4.77 -21.59 -7.73
N SER A 288 -4.82 -22.72 -7.03
CA SER A 288 -5.62 -23.90 -7.44
C SER A 288 -7.14 -23.71 -7.33
N ARG A 289 -7.59 -22.65 -6.65
CA ARG A 289 -9.00 -22.33 -6.38
C ARG A 289 -9.54 -21.20 -7.27
N ILE A 290 -8.66 -20.45 -7.93
CA ILE A 290 -9.00 -19.26 -8.70
C ILE A 290 -9.26 -19.62 -10.17
N LYS A 291 -10.39 -19.15 -10.70
CA LYS A 291 -10.79 -19.27 -12.11
C LYS A 291 -10.63 -17.94 -12.85
N ALA A 292 -10.77 -17.95 -14.17
CA ALA A 292 -10.58 -16.75 -14.99
C ALA A 292 -11.67 -15.69 -14.78
N GLU A 293 -12.88 -16.11 -14.43
CA GLU A 293 -14.04 -15.27 -14.13
C GLU A 293 -14.05 -14.66 -12.71
N ASP A 294 -13.14 -15.11 -11.84
CA ASP A 294 -13.04 -14.61 -10.46
C ASP A 294 -12.28 -13.27 -10.41
N VAL A 295 -12.27 -12.62 -9.23
CA VAL A 295 -11.48 -11.41 -8.97
C VAL A 295 -10.59 -11.62 -7.75
N VAL A 296 -9.32 -11.22 -7.84
CA VAL A 296 -8.39 -11.24 -6.70
C VAL A 296 -8.04 -9.81 -6.31
N VAL A 297 -8.22 -9.48 -5.03
CA VAL A 297 -7.86 -8.20 -4.45
C VAL A 297 -6.63 -8.39 -3.55
N LEU A 298 -5.49 -7.85 -3.98
CA LEU A 298 -4.22 -7.93 -3.28
C LEU A 298 -3.98 -6.67 -2.44
N GLU A 299 -3.81 -6.82 -1.13
CA GLU A 299 -3.11 -5.79 -0.35
C GLU A 299 -1.60 -5.91 -0.59
N LEU A 300 -0.97 -4.82 -1.01
CA LEU A 300 0.44 -4.78 -1.39
C LEU A 300 1.22 -3.77 -0.54
N SER A 301 2.15 -4.29 0.28
CA SER A 301 3.14 -3.51 1.03
C SER A 301 4.22 -2.94 0.09
N SER A 302 4.99 -1.94 0.56
CA SER A 302 6.18 -1.48 -0.18
C SER A 302 7.21 -2.61 -0.34
N PHE A 303 7.36 -3.45 0.69
CA PHE A 303 8.28 -4.58 0.70
C PHE A 303 7.98 -5.64 -0.37
N GLN A 304 6.70 -5.91 -0.65
CA GLN A 304 6.26 -6.83 -1.71
C GLN A 304 6.39 -6.22 -3.12
N LEU A 305 6.29 -4.89 -3.25
CA LEU A 305 6.32 -4.18 -4.54
C LEU A 305 7.76 -3.84 -5.00
N MET A 306 8.73 -3.72 -4.09
CA MET A 306 10.05 -3.11 -4.35
C MET A 306 10.84 -3.67 -5.55
N ASP A 307 10.80 -4.98 -5.80
CA ASP A 307 11.49 -5.66 -6.91
C ASP A 307 10.53 -6.22 -7.97
N LEU A 308 9.25 -5.85 -7.87
CA LEU A 308 8.20 -6.41 -8.69
C LEU A 308 8.27 -5.84 -10.11
N THR A 309 8.34 -6.72 -11.11
CA THR A 309 8.53 -6.36 -12.53
C THR A 309 7.24 -6.42 -13.36
N LEU A 310 6.09 -6.42 -12.69
CA LEU A 310 4.76 -6.48 -13.28
C LEU A 310 3.74 -5.75 -12.39
N SER A 311 2.68 -5.20 -12.98
CA SER A 311 1.62 -4.46 -12.28
C SER A 311 0.28 -5.20 -12.37
N PRO A 312 -0.61 -5.07 -11.38
CA PRO A 312 -2.00 -5.54 -11.47
C PRO A 312 -2.79 -4.80 -12.56
N GLN A 313 -3.81 -5.45 -13.13
CA GLN A 313 -4.66 -4.84 -14.17
C GLN A 313 -5.53 -3.70 -13.63
N VAL A 314 -5.71 -3.64 -12.31
CA VAL A 314 -6.30 -2.49 -11.62
C VAL A 314 -5.42 -2.15 -10.42
N ALA A 315 -4.94 -0.91 -10.35
CA ALA A 315 -4.10 -0.43 -9.26
C ALA A 315 -4.84 0.61 -8.43
N VAL A 316 -4.69 0.57 -7.11
CA VAL A 316 -5.11 1.63 -6.18
C VAL A 316 -3.90 2.16 -5.45
N VAL A 317 -3.68 3.48 -5.54
CA VAL A 317 -2.63 4.20 -4.83
C VAL A 317 -3.28 5.16 -3.83
N LEU A 318 -3.50 4.67 -2.62
CA LEU A 318 -3.96 5.46 -1.47
C LEU A 318 -2.84 6.43 -1.01
N PRO A 319 -3.13 7.40 -0.12
CA PRO A 319 -2.12 8.35 0.34
C PRO A 319 -0.85 7.67 0.87
N ILE A 320 0.29 8.24 0.50
CA ILE A 320 1.61 7.81 0.93
C ILE A 320 2.19 8.90 1.83
N THR A 321 2.57 8.50 3.03
CA THR A 321 3.20 9.30 4.08
C THR A 321 4.39 8.53 4.67
N PRO A 322 5.36 9.18 5.32
CA PRO A 322 6.55 8.52 5.87
C PRO A 322 6.21 7.35 6.79
N ASP A 323 6.83 6.20 6.54
CA ASP A 323 6.66 4.95 7.28
C ASP A 323 7.84 4.02 6.95
N HIS A 324 8.17 3.10 7.85
CA HIS A 324 9.24 2.10 7.67
C HIS A 324 10.62 2.65 7.24
N LEU A 325 11.00 3.85 7.68
CA LEU A 325 12.31 4.47 7.39
C LEU A 325 13.47 3.83 8.20
N ASN A 326 13.17 2.86 9.05
CA ASN A 326 14.12 1.93 9.65
C ASN A 326 14.45 0.72 8.75
N TRP A 327 13.69 0.48 7.68
CA TRP A 327 13.93 -0.59 6.70
C TRP A 327 14.25 -0.04 5.32
N HIS A 328 13.55 1.01 4.87
CA HIS A 328 13.88 1.77 3.67
C HIS A 328 14.98 2.77 3.97
N HIS A 329 15.91 2.98 3.03
CA HIS A 329 17.02 3.92 3.21
C HIS A 329 16.53 5.37 3.39
N ASP A 330 15.47 5.76 2.69
CA ASP A 330 14.81 7.04 2.82
C ASP A 330 13.35 6.98 2.28
N LEU A 331 12.65 8.12 2.34
CA LEU A 331 11.30 8.28 1.81
C LEU A 331 11.22 8.09 0.28
N THR A 332 12.30 8.39 -0.44
CA THR A 332 12.37 8.24 -1.90
C THR A 332 12.36 6.76 -2.28
N GLU A 333 13.14 5.92 -1.58
CA GLU A 333 13.08 4.47 -1.73
C GLU A 333 11.69 3.92 -1.39
N TYR A 334 11.07 4.39 -0.30
CA TYR A 334 9.72 3.97 0.09
C TYR A 334 8.65 4.29 -0.97
N GLU A 335 8.70 5.48 -1.57
CA GLU A 335 7.84 5.88 -2.68
C GLU A 335 8.12 5.05 -3.96
N GLN A 336 9.40 4.91 -4.34
CA GLN A 336 9.82 4.13 -5.50
C GLN A 336 9.44 2.66 -5.38
N ALA A 337 9.57 2.08 -4.19
CA ALA A 337 9.17 0.70 -3.92
C ALA A 337 7.68 0.48 -4.22
N LYS A 338 6.82 1.48 -3.96
CA LYS A 338 5.38 1.41 -4.29
C LYS A 338 5.08 1.62 -5.77
N ALA A 339 5.99 2.23 -6.54
CA ALA A 339 5.75 2.61 -7.93
C ALA A 339 5.48 1.42 -8.87
N ALA A 340 6.02 0.24 -8.55
CA ALA A 340 5.81 -1.01 -9.31
C ALA A 340 4.32 -1.41 -9.45
N ILE A 341 3.42 -0.92 -8.58
CA ILE A 341 1.98 -1.16 -8.71
C ILE A 341 1.37 -0.54 -9.98
N ALA A 342 2.02 0.47 -10.57
CA ALA A 342 1.52 1.22 -11.72
C ALA A 342 2.50 1.21 -12.92
N ALA A 343 3.81 1.12 -12.66
CA ALA A 343 4.87 1.34 -13.66
C ALA A 343 4.87 0.36 -14.86
N PHE A 344 4.30 -0.84 -14.70
CA PHE A 344 4.25 -1.87 -15.74
C PHE A 344 2.85 -2.07 -16.34
N GLN A 345 1.90 -1.19 -16.03
CA GLN A 345 0.55 -1.24 -16.61
C GLN A 345 0.54 -0.91 -18.11
N SER A 346 -0.46 -1.48 -18.80
CA SER A 346 -0.78 -1.29 -20.21
C SER A 346 -1.90 -0.25 -20.41
N ARG A 347 -2.25 0.02 -21.68
CA ARG A 347 -3.34 0.93 -22.06
C ARG A 347 -4.75 0.44 -21.72
N GLN A 348 -4.91 -0.85 -21.38
CA GLN A 348 -6.21 -1.46 -21.03
C GLN A 348 -6.46 -1.51 -19.52
N ASP A 349 -5.42 -1.25 -18.72
CA ASP A 349 -5.47 -1.30 -17.28
C ASP A 349 -6.05 -0.01 -16.69
N ILE A 350 -6.26 -0.02 -15.38
CA ILE A 350 -6.86 1.08 -14.62
C ILE A 350 -5.94 1.45 -13.46
N VAL A 351 -5.78 2.75 -13.19
CA VAL A 351 -5.20 3.24 -11.93
C VAL A 351 -6.14 4.22 -11.24
N VAL A 352 -6.43 3.93 -9.97
CA VAL A 352 -7.17 4.79 -9.03
C VAL A 352 -6.15 5.38 -8.07
N TYR A 353 -6.22 6.68 -7.78
CA TYR A 353 -5.19 7.33 -6.96
C TYR A 353 -5.71 8.49 -6.12
N ALA A 354 -5.09 8.70 -4.96
CA ALA A 354 -5.36 9.86 -4.11
C ALA A 354 -4.84 11.15 -4.77
N ALA A 355 -5.75 11.98 -5.29
CA ALA A 355 -5.37 13.18 -6.06
C ALA A 355 -4.63 14.23 -5.22
N ASP A 356 -5.00 14.36 -3.93
CA ASP A 356 -4.37 15.27 -2.96
C ASP A 356 -3.08 14.72 -2.34
N SER A 357 -2.61 13.55 -2.74
CA SER A 357 -1.32 12.99 -2.31
C SER A 357 -0.33 13.09 -3.48
N PRO A 358 0.62 14.05 -3.48
CA PRO A 358 1.60 14.20 -4.55
C PRO A 358 2.40 12.92 -4.87
N PRO A 359 2.82 12.10 -3.89
CA PRO A 359 3.43 10.78 -4.17
C PRO A 359 2.50 9.84 -4.94
N ALA A 360 1.23 9.73 -4.54
CA ALA A 360 0.26 8.86 -5.20
C ALA A 360 -0.03 9.31 -6.64
N ALA A 361 -0.17 10.62 -6.85
CA ALA A 361 -0.31 11.22 -8.18
C ALA A 361 0.92 10.98 -9.06
N ARG A 362 2.15 11.09 -8.51
CA ARG A 362 3.39 10.74 -9.24
C ARG A 362 3.41 9.27 -9.67
N ILE A 363 3.07 8.34 -8.78
CA ILE A 363 3.02 6.91 -9.12
C ILE A 363 1.95 6.64 -10.18
N ALA A 364 0.76 7.22 -10.06
CA ALA A 364 -0.30 7.06 -11.05
C ALA A 364 0.09 7.62 -12.44
N ALA A 365 0.93 8.66 -12.49
CA ALA A 365 1.46 9.20 -13.74
C ALA A 365 2.46 8.28 -14.46
N LEU A 366 3.05 7.28 -13.78
CA LEU A 366 3.88 6.25 -14.41
C LEU A 366 3.05 5.22 -15.20
N SER A 367 1.76 5.09 -14.90
CA SER A 367 0.87 4.15 -15.58
C SER A 367 0.58 4.57 -17.02
N ARG A 368 0.59 3.58 -17.92
CA ARG A 368 0.10 3.73 -19.31
C ARG A 368 -1.41 3.53 -19.44
N ALA A 369 -2.11 3.28 -18.33
CA ALA A 369 -3.57 3.14 -18.29
C ALA A 369 -4.27 4.35 -18.92
N GLN A 370 -5.20 4.09 -19.84
CA GLN A 370 -6.04 5.15 -20.40
C GLN A 370 -7.08 5.65 -19.38
N ARG A 371 -7.54 4.77 -18.48
CA ARG A 371 -8.46 5.12 -17.39
C ARG A 371 -7.67 5.39 -16.11
N ARG A 372 -7.56 6.66 -15.75
CA ARG A 372 -6.96 7.14 -14.51
C ARG A 372 -8.06 7.83 -13.70
N VAL A 373 -8.35 7.32 -12.51
CA VAL A 373 -9.48 7.78 -11.68
C VAL A 373 -8.94 8.49 -10.44
N PRO A 374 -8.99 9.83 -10.37
CA PRO A 374 -8.65 10.56 -9.17
C PRO A 374 -9.70 10.37 -8.07
N LEU A 375 -9.25 10.19 -6.83
CA LEU A 375 -10.07 10.20 -5.63
C LEU A 375 -10.10 11.60 -5.02
N GLY A 376 -11.27 12.03 -4.55
CA GLY A 376 -11.50 13.37 -4.03
C GLY A 376 -11.69 14.42 -5.14
N ARG A 377 -12.23 14.02 -6.30
CA ARG A 377 -12.34 14.87 -7.50
C ARG A 377 -13.61 14.57 -8.32
N PRO A 378 -14.35 15.59 -8.79
CA PRO A 378 -15.54 15.41 -9.65
C PRO A 378 -15.33 14.61 -10.94
N GLU A 379 -14.13 14.68 -11.52
CA GLU A 379 -13.74 13.95 -12.73
C GLU A 379 -13.37 12.47 -12.48
N GLY A 380 -13.42 12.02 -11.22
CA GLY A 380 -13.23 10.62 -10.80
C GLY A 380 -14.25 10.22 -9.74
N MET A 381 -13.79 9.95 -8.52
CA MET A 381 -14.68 9.79 -7.35
C MET A 381 -14.67 11.08 -6.53
N ASP A 382 -15.82 11.73 -6.42
CA ASP A 382 -16.01 12.89 -5.55
C ASP A 382 -16.46 12.42 -4.16
N ILE A 383 -15.80 12.94 -3.13
CA ILE A 383 -15.89 12.46 -1.74
C ILE A 383 -16.31 13.64 -0.88
N ARG A 384 -17.59 13.68 -0.52
CA ARG A 384 -18.22 14.78 0.22
C ARG A 384 -18.59 14.31 1.64
N PRO A 385 -18.81 15.23 2.60
CA PRO A 385 -19.18 14.85 3.96
C PRO A 385 -20.43 13.96 4.07
N ASN A 386 -21.35 14.03 3.10
CA ASN A 386 -22.59 13.26 3.07
C ASN A 386 -22.56 12.00 2.18
N GLY A 387 -21.47 11.71 1.47
CA GLY A 387 -21.40 10.52 0.62
C GLY A 387 -20.35 10.57 -0.49
N ILE A 388 -20.38 9.53 -1.31
CA ILE A 388 -19.48 9.32 -2.44
C ILE A 388 -20.29 9.48 -3.74
N TYR A 389 -19.73 10.18 -4.71
CA TYR A 389 -20.37 10.54 -5.97
C TYR A 389 -19.52 10.14 -7.17
N LEU A 390 -20.18 9.74 -8.25
CA LEU A 390 -19.58 9.41 -9.54
C LEU A 390 -20.39 10.09 -10.64
N GLY A 391 -19.75 10.92 -11.48
CA GLY A 391 -20.46 11.67 -12.53
C GLY A 391 -21.53 12.66 -12.01
N GLY A 392 -21.49 13.01 -10.72
CA GLY A 392 -22.49 13.83 -10.04
C GLY A 392 -23.63 13.06 -9.36
N GLU A 393 -23.77 11.75 -9.62
CA GLU A 393 -24.75 10.89 -8.94
C GLU A 393 -24.19 10.33 -7.62
N GLN A 394 -25.02 10.24 -6.58
CA GLN A 394 -24.62 9.71 -5.27
C GLN A 394 -24.69 8.19 -5.25
N VAL A 395 -23.52 7.54 -5.34
CA VAL A 395 -23.41 6.08 -5.36
C VAL A 395 -23.47 5.46 -3.96
N VAL A 396 -22.95 6.14 -2.95
CA VAL A 396 -22.97 5.71 -1.53
C VAL A 396 -23.35 6.89 -0.63
N ASP A 397 -24.28 6.67 0.30
CA ASP A 397 -24.58 7.62 1.37
C ASP A 397 -23.57 7.45 2.53
N ALA A 398 -23.09 8.53 3.13
CA ALA A 398 -22.17 8.43 4.27
C ALA A 398 -22.80 7.66 5.45
N ARG A 399 -24.13 7.64 5.57
CA ARG A 399 -24.87 6.86 6.58
C ARG A 399 -24.84 5.35 6.32
N ASP A 400 -24.50 4.90 5.11
CA ASP A 400 -24.30 3.49 4.79
C ASP A 400 -22.94 2.97 5.27
N VAL A 401 -21.99 3.86 5.57
CA VAL A 401 -20.66 3.51 6.08
C VAL A 401 -20.69 3.39 7.59
N THR A 402 -20.77 2.16 8.07
CA THR A 402 -20.73 1.77 9.50
C THR A 402 -19.36 2.02 10.16
N LEU A 403 -18.29 2.04 9.37
CA LEU A 403 -16.91 2.20 9.86
C LEU A 403 -16.66 3.64 10.33
N PRO A 404 -16.13 3.86 11.56
CA PRO A 404 -15.93 5.20 12.09
C PRO A 404 -14.85 5.97 11.34
N GLY A 405 -15.01 7.30 11.27
CA GLY A 405 -14.01 8.23 10.74
C GLY A 405 -14.06 8.47 9.22
N ARG A 406 -13.88 9.74 8.84
CA ARG A 406 -14.01 10.23 7.44
C ARG A 406 -13.01 9.59 6.47
N HIS A 407 -11.87 9.11 6.96
CA HIS A 407 -10.90 8.37 6.16
C HIS A 407 -11.47 7.04 5.60
N ASN A 408 -12.47 6.44 6.26
CA ASN A 408 -13.11 5.24 5.72
C ASN A 408 -14.05 5.56 4.55
N LEU A 409 -14.68 6.73 4.50
CA LEU A 409 -15.38 7.18 3.29
C LEU A 409 -14.43 7.26 2.08
N PHE A 410 -13.16 7.64 2.31
CA PHE A 410 -12.13 7.65 1.27
C PHE A 410 -11.71 6.22 0.85
N ASN A 411 -11.52 5.30 1.80
CA ASN A 411 -11.25 3.88 1.52
C ASN A 411 -12.39 3.21 0.74
N ILE A 412 -13.65 3.49 1.10
CA ILE A 412 -14.83 3.02 0.37
C ILE A 412 -14.89 3.63 -1.04
N ALA A 413 -14.60 4.92 -1.21
CA ALA A 413 -14.56 5.54 -2.54
C ALA A 413 -13.51 4.87 -3.46
N ALA A 414 -12.34 4.52 -2.91
CA ALA A 414 -11.31 3.76 -3.62
C ALA A 414 -11.78 2.34 -4.00
N ALA A 415 -12.51 1.67 -3.11
CA ALA A 415 -13.10 0.37 -3.36
C ALA A 415 -14.18 0.43 -4.47
N VAL A 416 -15.10 1.39 -4.39
CA VAL A 416 -16.14 1.62 -5.41
C VAL A 416 -15.51 1.89 -6.78
N ALA A 417 -14.48 2.73 -6.86
CA ALA A 417 -13.79 3.06 -8.12
C ALA A 417 -13.26 1.84 -8.89
N VAL A 418 -12.80 0.81 -8.18
CA VAL A 418 -12.26 -0.42 -8.79
C VAL A 418 -13.30 -1.53 -9.02
N THR A 419 -14.45 -1.47 -8.34
CA THR A 419 -15.50 -2.49 -8.46
C THR A 419 -16.68 -2.08 -9.33
N TYR A 420 -16.96 -0.78 -9.51
CA TYR A 420 -18.17 -0.27 -10.15
C TYR A 420 -18.51 -0.94 -11.49
N ASP A 421 -17.54 -1.00 -12.41
CA ASP A 421 -17.71 -1.64 -13.72
C ASP A 421 -17.84 -3.17 -13.63
N LEU A 422 -17.19 -3.80 -12.63
CA LEU A 422 -17.21 -5.25 -12.41
C LEU A 422 -18.55 -5.74 -11.83
N VAL A 423 -19.26 -4.85 -11.13
CA VAL A 423 -20.65 -5.03 -10.67
C VAL A 423 -21.66 -4.42 -11.64
N HIS A 424 -21.24 -4.01 -12.84
CA HIS A 424 -22.09 -3.43 -13.89
C HIS A 424 -22.91 -2.19 -13.46
N GLY A 425 -22.40 -1.42 -12.49
CA GLY A 425 -23.12 -0.26 -11.94
C GLY A 425 -24.27 -0.59 -10.99
N ASP A 426 -24.35 -1.83 -10.48
CA ASP A 426 -25.33 -2.23 -9.45
C ASP A 426 -25.08 -1.48 -8.13
N LEU A 427 -25.83 -0.39 -7.92
CA LEU A 427 -25.74 0.44 -6.72
C LEU A 427 -26.24 -0.28 -5.46
N ASP A 428 -27.15 -1.24 -5.59
CA ASP A 428 -27.68 -1.97 -4.43
C ASP A 428 -26.67 -3.02 -3.96
N ALA A 429 -25.95 -3.69 -4.86
CA ALA A 429 -24.77 -4.48 -4.53
C ALA A 429 -23.66 -3.63 -3.90
N VAL A 430 -23.36 -2.44 -4.43
CA VAL A 430 -22.40 -1.50 -3.82
C VAL A 430 -22.80 -1.16 -2.39
N ARG A 431 -24.03 -0.67 -2.16
CA ARG A 431 -24.52 -0.28 -0.83
C ARG A 431 -24.58 -1.46 0.13
N THR A 432 -24.96 -2.64 -0.35
CA THR A 432 -25.01 -3.88 0.45
C THR A 432 -23.60 -4.29 0.89
N GLY A 433 -22.62 -4.31 -0.03
CA GLY A 433 -21.23 -4.61 0.30
C GLY A 433 -20.60 -3.59 1.26
N VAL A 434 -20.95 -2.31 1.12
CA VAL A 434 -20.50 -1.24 2.04
C VAL A 434 -21.11 -1.39 3.44
N ARG A 435 -22.42 -1.62 3.55
CA ARG A 435 -23.10 -1.83 4.84
C ARG A 435 -22.66 -3.11 5.56
N ALA A 436 -22.26 -4.13 4.80
CA ALA A 436 -21.71 -5.39 5.31
C ALA A 436 -20.25 -5.27 5.79
N MET A 437 -19.63 -4.09 5.74
CA MET A 437 -18.30 -3.88 6.30
C MET A 437 -18.33 -3.87 7.82
N GLU A 438 -17.69 -4.86 8.41
CA GLU A 438 -17.40 -4.92 9.83
C GLU A 438 -16.04 -4.26 10.15
N GLY A 439 -15.91 -3.72 11.36
CA GLY A 439 -14.62 -3.23 11.86
C GLY A 439 -13.63 -4.37 12.03
N LEU A 440 -12.35 -4.12 11.73
CA LEU A 440 -11.30 -5.09 12.03
C LEU A 440 -10.94 -5.01 13.52
N PRO A 441 -10.60 -6.14 14.18
CA PRO A 441 -10.06 -6.12 15.54
C PRO A 441 -8.85 -5.18 15.64
N HIS A 442 -8.76 -4.45 16.76
CA HIS A 442 -7.69 -3.49 17.03
C HIS A 442 -7.59 -2.33 16.01
N ARG A 443 -8.67 -2.04 15.26
CA ARG A 443 -8.82 -0.90 14.34
C ARG A 443 -10.07 -0.10 14.66
N LEU A 444 -9.93 1.00 15.40
CA LEU A 444 -11.03 1.84 15.90
C LEU A 444 -12.15 1.03 16.58
N GLN A 445 -11.77 -0.08 17.22
CA GLN A 445 -12.67 -1.01 17.88
C GLN A 445 -13.17 -0.38 19.18
N THR A 446 -14.46 -0.06 19.27
CA THR A 446 -15.05 0.36 20.55
C THR A 446 -15.18 -0.85 21.46
N VAL A 447 -14.36 -0.89 22.51
CA VAL A 447 -14.29 -1.97 23.50
C VAL A 447 -15.42 -1.86 24.53
N ALA A 448 -15.69 -0.63 24.97
CA ALA A 448 -16.67 -0.33 26.00
C ALA A 448 -17.18 1.13 25.89
N ILE A 449 -18.39 1.36 26.38
CA ILE A 449 -18.88 2.70 26.74
C ILE A 449 -19.35 2.61 28.19
N ALA A 450 -18.64 3.26 29.11
CA ALA A 450 -18.87 3.17 30.55
C ALA A 450 -18.60 4.51 31.23
N GLY A 451 -19.43 4.89 32.20
CA GLY A 451 -19.34 6.21 32.84
C GLY A 451 -19.49 7.40 31.86
N GLY A 452 -20.09 7.18 30.69
CA GLY A 452 -20.14 8.17 29.60
C GLY A 452 -18.82 8.35 28.83
N VAL A 453 -17.77 7.56 29.14
CA VAL A 453 -16.49 7.54 28.42
C VAL A 453 -16.52 6.42 27.39
N ARG A 454 -16.05 6.69 26.17
CA ARG A 454 -15.83 5.65 25.14
C ARG A 454 -14.39 5.14 25.21
N TRP A 455 -14.22 3.83 25.11
CA TRP A 455 -12.92 3.16 25.14
C TRP A 455 -12.67 2.49 23.79
N VAL A 456 -11.59 2.89 23.11
CA VAL A 456 -11.30 2.52 21.72
C VAL A 456 -9.91 1.92 21.59
N ASP A 457 -9.85 0.70 21.06
CA ASP A 457 -8.62 0.05 20.64
C ASP A 457 -8.36 0.31 19.15
N ASP A 458 -7.27 1.03 18.87
CA ASP A 458 -6.71 1.23 17.54
C ASP A 458 -5.20 0.87 17.54
N SER A 459 -4.81 -0.18 18.27
CA SER A 459 -3.41 -0.63 18.41
C SER A 459 -2.71 -0.93 17.07
N LEU A 460 -3.48 -1.17 16.00
CA LEU A 460 -2.99 -1.31 14.61
C LEU A 460 -2.47 0.02 14.02
N SER A 461 -2.77 1.15 14.65
CA SER A 461 -2.32 2.51 14.29
C SER A 461 -0.85 2.73 14.63
N THR A 462 0.02 2.29 13.73
CA THR A 462 1.48 2.31 13.90
C THR A 462 2.17 3.46 13.14
N THR A 463 1.45 4.55 12.85
CA THR A 463 2.00 5.76 12.21
C THR A 463 1.43 7.05 12.80
N PRO A 464 2.18 8.17 12.81
CA PRO A 464 1.66 9.50 13.14
C PRO A 464 0.32 9.85 12.47
N GLN A 465 0.20 9.60 11.16
CA GLN A 465 -0.97 9.99 10.38
C GLN A 465 -2.17 9.06 10.61
N SER A 466 -1.97 7.78 10.92
CA SER A 466 -3.07 6.91 11.36
C SER A 466 -3.64 7.38 12.70
N THR A 467 -2.80 7.85 13.63
CA THR A 467 -3.26 8.38 14.91
C THR A 467 -4.04 9.68 14.80
N LEU A 468 -3.66 10.60 13.90
CA LEU A 468 -4.48 11.78 13.62
C LEU A 468 -5.84 11.39 13.02
N ALA A 469 -5.87 10.45 12.06
CA ALA A 469 -7.09 9.95 11.44
C ALA A 469 -8.02 9.20 12.43
N ALA A 470 -7.45 8.54 13.44
CA ALA A 470 -8.15 7.90 14.55
C ALA A 470 -8.72 8.91 15.55
N THR A 471 -7.95 9.96 15.85
CA THR A 471 -8.35 11.07 16.71
C THR A 471 -9.57 11.81 16.12
N ASP A 472 -9.59 12.00 14.79
CA ASP A 472 -10.69 12.59 14.02
C ASP A 472 -11.90 11.66 13.83
N ALA A 473 -11.83 10.39 14.23
CA ALA A 473 -12.91 9.44 14.06
C ALA A 473 -14.04 9.57 15.10
N TYR A 474 -13.83 10.37 16.15
CA TYR A 474 -14.77 10.58 17.25
C TYR A 474 -14.81 12.04 17.65
N ASP A 475 -15.98 12.51 18.11
CA ASP A 475 -16.13 13.85 18.68
C ASP A 475 -15.56 13.95 20.11
N GLY A 476 -15.51 15.18 20.64
CA GLY A 476 -15.13 15.50 22.01
C GLY A 476 -13.64 15.31 22.35
N PRO A 477 -13.26 15.51 23.62
CA PRO A 477 -11.86 15.45 24.03
C PRO A 477 -11.29 14.02 24.11
N LYS A 478 -9.97 13.89 23.92
CA LYS A 478 -9.28 12.59 23.84
C LYS A 478 -8.27 12.37 24.95
N VAL A 479 -8.31 11.19 25.57
CA VAL A 479 -7.19 10.65 26.35
C VAL A 479 -6.44 9.69 25.43
N LEU A 480 -5.26 10.10 24.97
CA LEU A 480 -4.48 9.35 23.97
C LEU A 480 -3.44 8.48 24.66
N ILE A 481 -3.23 7.26 24.18
CA ILE A 481 -2.06 6.43 24.54
C ILE A 481 -1.16 6.37 23.31
N LEU A 482 0.03 6.96 23.40
CA LEU A 482 1.00 7.12 22.30
C LEU A 482 2.35 6.51 22.66
N GLY A 483 3.06 5.96 21.68
CA GLY A 483 4.41 5.42 21.83
C GLY A 483 4.52 3.91 21.63
N GLY A 484 5.71 3.38 21.89
CA GLY A 484 6.19 2.06 21.47
C GLY A 484 7.54 2.19 20.77
N SER A 485 7.84 1.27 19.84
CA SER A 485 9.14 1.19 19.16
C SER A 485 9.25 1.98 17.86
N SER A 486 10.49 2.37 17.55
CA SER A 486 10.82 3.25 16.42
C SER A 486 10.50 2.68 15.04
N LYS A 487 10.15 3.58 14.13
CA LYS A 487 10.18 3.37 12.66
C LYS A 487 11.05 4.40 11.92
N GLY A 488 11.79 5.25 12.65
CA GLY A 488 12.54 6.37 12.06
C GLY A 488 11.65 7.47 11.46
N VAL A 489 10.44 7.68 12.00
CA VAL A 489 9.49 8.71 11.54
C VAL A 489 9.45 9.91 12.50
N SER A 490 9.22 11.12 11.98
CA SER A 490 9.04 12.32 12.81
C SER A 490 7.65 12.37 13.46
N PHE A 491 7.59 12.91 14.68
CA PHE A 491 6.35 13.18 15.41
C PHE A 491 5.91 14.66 15.37
N GLU A 492 6.62 15.52 14.63
CA GLU A 492 6.27 16.94 14.49
C GLU A 492 4.85 17.14 13.92
N ASP A 493 4.50 16.44 12.84
CA ASP A 493 3.15 16.45 12.25
C ASP A 493 2.08 15.96 13.24
N LEU A 494 2.41 14.95 14.05
CA LEU A 494 1.50 14.44 15.09
C LEU A 494 1.25 15.51 16.14
N ALA A 495 2.29 16.13 16.68
CA ALA A 495 2.19 17.16 17.70
C ALA A 495 1.47 18.42 17.17
N ALA A 496 1.82 18.89 15.97
CA ALA A 496 1.15 20.00 15.30
C ALA A 496 -0.35 19.71 15.06
N GLY A 497 -0.69 18.49 14.64
CA GLY A 497 -2.07 18.05 14.47
C GLY A 497 -2.83 17.94 15.80
N LEU A 498 -2.21 17.42 16.85
CA LEU A 498 -2.84 17.29 18.17
C LEU A 498 -3.12 18.64 18.84
N ARG A 499 -2.27 19.65 18.60
CA ARG A 499 -2.48 21.05 19.02
C ARG A 499 -3.79 21.66 18.49
N GLU A 500 -4.26 21.20 17.34
CA GLU A 500 -5.49 21.68 16.69
C GLU A 500 -6.74 20.90 17.12
N ARG A 501 -6.58 19.94 18.05
CA ARG A 501 -7.61 18.98 18.46
C ARG A 501 -7.86 19.07 19.96
N GLN A 502 -9.03 18.58 20.39
CA GLN A 502 -9.37 18.52 21.81
C GLN A 502 -8.66 17.34 22.47
N VAL A 503 -7.51 17.58 23.10
CA VAL A 503 -6.78 16.59 23.89
C VAL A 503 -7.01 16.85 25.38
N ARG A 504 -7.44 15.81 26.11
CA ARG A 504 -7.64 15.80 27.57
C ARG A 504 -6.32 15.54 28.29
N ALA A 505 -5.61 14.52 27.83
CA ALA A 505 -4.33 14.05 28.34
C ALA A 505 -3.65 13.13 27.31
N VAL A 506 -2.34 12.96 27.43
CA VAL A 506 -1.57 11.99 26.64
C VAL A 506 -0.75 11.11 27.56
N LEU A 507 -0.87 9.79 27.44
CA LEU A 507 -0.07 8.80 28.14
C LEU A 507 1.02 8.30 27.19
N LEU A 508 2.28 8.60 27.48
CA LEU A 508 3.44 8.25 26.66
C LEU A 508 4.07 6.94 27.13
N ILE A 509 4.22 5.99 26.20
CA ILE A 509 4.73 4.64 26.48
C ILE A 509 5.94 4.31 25.61
N GLY A 510 6.78 3.39 26.08
CA GLY A 510 7.83 2.77 25.27
C GLY A 510 9.00 3.67 24.88
N GLU A 511 9.81 3.12 23.96
CA GLU A 511 11.07 3.71 23.46
C GLU A 511 10.89 5.14 22.94
N GLU A 512 9.84 5.40 22.16
CA GLU A 512 9.61 6.69 21.51
C GLU A 512 8.96 7.76 22.41
N ALA A 513 8.63 7.43 23.66
CA ALA A 513 8.02 8.39 24.59
C ALA A 513 8.80 9.72 24.74
N PRO A 514 10.15 9.75 24.85
CA PRO A 514 10.90 11.01 24.94
C PRO A 514 10.86 11.86 23.67
N HIS A 515 10.86 11.24 22.48
CA HIS A 515 10.80 11.98 21.22
C HIS A 515 9.40 12.55 20.95
N ILE A 516 8.35 11.80 21.32
CA ILE A 516 6.97 12.30 21.28
C ILE A 516 6.80 13.46 22.26
N ALA A 517 7.32 13.35 23.51
CA ALA A 517 7.31 14.44 24.48
C ALA A 517 7.97 15.72 23.93
N ALA A 518 9.17 15.60 23.36
CA ALA A 518 9.88 16.73 22.76
C ALA A 518 9.13 17.39 21.59
N ALA A 519 8.45 16.60 20.76
CA ALA A 519 7.60 17.12 19.68
C ALA A 519 6.35 17.84 20.23
N LEU A 520 5.72 17.29 21.28
CA LEU A 520 4.58 17.92 21.95
C LEU A 520 4.97 19.26 22.60
N ASP A 521 6.10 19.31 23.30
CA ASP A 521 6.66 20.55 23.86
C ASP A 521 6.92 21.60 22.77
N ALA A 522 7.58 21.21 21.67
CA ALA A 522 7.86 22.10 20.54
C ALA A 522 6.58 22.65 19.86
N ALA A 523 5.50 21.87 19.85
CA ALA A 523 4.19 22.30 19.36
C ALA A 523 3.34 23.07 20.40
N GLY A 524 3.78 23.16 21.66
CA GLY A 524 2.99 23.75 22.75
C GLY A 524 1.79 22.91 23.20
N VAL A 525 1.87 21.59 23.05
CA VAL A 525 0.84 20.65 23.53
C VAL A 525 1.21 20.17 24.94
N HIS A 526 0.47 20.66 25.93
CA HIS A 526 0.68 20.33 27.34
C HIS A 526 -0.27 19.23 27.84
N GLY A 527 0.00 18.67 29.01
CA GLY A 527 -0.86 17.67 29.65
C GLY A 527 -0.55 16.22 29.23
N TYR A 528 0.69 15.93 28.86
CA TYR A 528 1.19 14.56 28.71
C TYR A 528 1.87 14.07 29.99
N GLU A 529 1.88 12.75 30.22
CA GLU A 529 2.73 12.09 31.22
C GLU A 529 3.48 10.90 30.61
N HIS A 530 4.70 10.64 31.08
CA HIS A 530 5.36 9.36 30.83
C HIS A 530 4.73 8.29 31.73
N ALA A 531 4.16 7.26 31.12
CA ALA A 531 3.44 6.19 31.80
C ALA A 531 4.00 4.80 31.46
N PRO A 532 5.30 4.52 31.69
CA PRO A 532 5.83 3.17 31.54
C PRO A 532 5.19 2.23 32.57
N GLY A 533 4.85 1.02 32.14
CA GLY A 533 4.21 0.02 33.01
C GLY A 533 3.31 -0.96 32.24
N PRO A 534 2.64 -1.88 32.95
CA PRO A 534 1.70 -2.81 32.36
C PRO A 534 0.43 -2.09 31.86
N MET A 535 -0.22 -2.66 30.84
CA MET A 535 -1.43 -2.07 30.22
C MET A 535 -2.59 -1.81 31.21
N ALA A 536 -2.68 -2.60 32.28
CA ALA A 536 -3.66 -2.38 33.34
C ALA A 536 -3.48 -1.02 34.06
N ASP A 537 -2.24 -0.57 34.26
CA ASP A 537 -1.93 0.71 34.91
C ASP A 537 -2.20 1.89 33.97
N LEU A 538 -1.97 1.70 32.66
CA LEU A 538 -2.33 2.67 31.62
C LEU A 538 -3.84 2.90 31.56
N VAL A 539 -4.63 1.83 31.54
CA VAL A 539 -6.10 1.92 31.60
C VAL A 539 -6.56 2.55 32.93
N ALA A 540 -5.87 2.26 34.04
CA ALA A 540 -6.16 2.89 35.33
C ALA A 540 -5.91 4.40 35.35
N ARG A 541 -4.79 4.85 34.77
CA ARG A 541 -4.43 6.27 34.60
C ARG A 541 -5.42 6.98 33.68
N ALA A 542 -5.73 6.38 32.53
CA ALA A 542 -6.71 6.92 31.59
C ALA A 542 -8.09 7.10 32.23
N ALA A 543 -8.55 6.12 33.03
CA ALA A 543 -9.81 6.20 33.75
C ALA A 543 -9.85 7.34 34.78
N ALA A 544 -8.71 7.69 35.40
CA ALA A 544 -8.63 8.74 36.41
C ALA A 544 -8.70 10.17 35.82
N VAL A 545 -8.35 10.35 34.54
CA VAL A 545 -8.36 11.66 33.85
C VAL A 545 -9.52 11.86 32.88
N ALA A 546 -10.11 10.77 32.38
CA ALA A 546 -11.26 10.82 31.47
C ALA A 546 -12.53 11.34 32.15
N ARG A 547 -13.39 12.03 31.38
CA ARG A 547 -14.67 12.59 31.81
C ARG A 547 -15.81 12.11 30.90
N PRO A 548 -17.08 12.10 31.36
CA PRO A 548 -18.21 11.81 30.49
C PRO A 548 -18.17 12.67 29.21
N GLY A 549 -18.26 12.04 28.05
CA GLY A 549 -18.08 12.67 26.73
C GLY A 549 -16.67 12.59 26.14
N ASP A 550 -15.65 12.31 26.95
CA ASP A 550 -14.29 12.05 26.45
C ASP A 550 -14.20 10.64 25.79
N THR A 551 -13.20 10.44 24.94
CA THR A 551 -12.83 9.12 24.40
C THR A 551 -11.40 8.76 24.80
N VAL A 552 -11.20 7.59 25.43
CA VAL A 552 -9.88 6.99 25.64
C VAL A 552 -9.53 6.17 24.40
N LEU A 553 -8.40 6.49 23.77
CA LEU A 553 -7.97 5.93 22.49
C LEU A 553 -6.54 5.41 22.59
N LEU A 554 -6.38 4.08 22.49
CA LEU A 554 -5.10 3.45 22.22
C LEU A 554 -4.82 3.57 20.71
N SER A 555 -4.10 4.62 20.30
CA SER A 555 -3.67 4.83 18.91
C SER A 555 -2.19 5.21 18.90
N PRO A 556 -1.28 4.23 18.99
CA PRO A 556 0.07 4.44 19.50
C PRO A 556 1.01 5.25 18.59
N ALA A 557 0.70 5.44 17.31
CA ALA A 557 1.58 6.04 16.29
C ALA A 557 2.91 5.31 16.03
N CYS A 558 3.24 4.28 16.83
CA CYS A 558 4.51 3.55 16.82
C CYS A 558 4.30 2.03 16.66
N ALA A 559 5.37 1.31 16.36
CA ALA A 559 5.34 -0.15 16.33
C ALA A 559 5.12 -0.73 17.76
N ALA A 560 4.78 -2.02 17.83
CA ALA A 560 4.54 -2.74 19.09
C ALA A 560 5.73 -3.60 19.53
N VAL A 561 6.69 -3.83 18.62
CA VAL A 561 7.81 -4.77 18.79
C VAL A 561 8.70 -4.35 19.96
N GLY A 562 9.13 -5.29 20.79
CA GLY A 562 10.00 -5.06 21.94
C GLY A 562 9.24 -5.14 23.26
N GLU A 563 8.24 -4.29 23.46
CA GLU A 563 7.35 -4.32 24.64
C GLU A 563 6.23 -5.37 24.51
N TYR A 564 5.76 -5.62 23.28
CA TYR A 564 4.71 -6.57 22.98
C TYR A 564 5.18 -7.51 21.86
N ARG A 565 4.57 -8.70 21.76
CA ARG A 565 4.86 -9.64 20.65
C ARG A 565 4.51 -9.00 19.31
N ASP A 566 3.36 -8.35 19.24
CA ASP A 566 2.78 -7.75 18.04
C ASP A 566 1.68 -6.73 18.42
N TYR A 567 1.08 -6.06 17.43
CA TYR A 567 0.04 -5.05 17.68
C TYR A 567 -1.25 -5.66 18.25
N ALA A 568 -1.57 -6.91 17.93
CA ALA A 568 -2.78 -7.58 18.40
C ALA A 568 -2.61 -8.06 19.84
N ASP A 569 -1.40 -8.41 20.25
CA ASP A 569 -1.05 -8.64 21.66
C ASP A 569 -1.27 -7.38 22.50
N ARG A 570 -0.73 -6.24 22.04
CA ARG A 570 -0.93 -4.92 22.68
C ARG A 570 -2.42 -4.55 22.80
N GLY A 571 -3.19 -4.76 21.72
CA GLY A 571 -4.64 -4.50 21.70
C GLY A 571 -5.42 -5.43 22.63
N LYS A 572 -5.12 -6.73 22.63
CA LYS A 572 -5.72 -7.70 23.58
C LYS A 572 -5.48 -7.35 25.03
N GLN A 573 -4.26 -6.95 25.39
CA GLN A 573 -3.96 -6.53 26.77
C GLN A 573 -4.78 -5.29 27.18
N PHE A 574 -5.07 -4.37 26.25
CA PHE A 574 -5.91 -3.19 26.48
C PHE A 574 -7.39 -3.55 26.60
N ASP A 575 -7.90 -4.38 25.68
CA ASP A 575 -9.24 -4.98 25.73
C ASP A 575 -9.51 -5.67 27.08
N GLU A 576 -8.58 -6.51 27.53
CA GLU A 576 -8.69 -7.22 28.81
C GLU A 576 -8.61 -6.28 30.01
N ALA A 577 -7.72 -5.29 29.99
CA ALA A 577 -7.61 -4.30 31.06
C ALA A 577 -8.89 -3.47 31.22
N ILE A 578 -9.54 -3.11 30.11
CA ILE A 578 -10.87 -2.46 30.11
C ILE A 578 -11.92 -3.40 30.70
N ARG A 579 -12.04 -4.63 30.17
CA ARG A 579 -13.05 -5.61 30.60
C ARG A 579 -12.96 -6.04 32.08
N ARG A 580 -11.81 -5.83 32.73
CA ARG A 580 -11.61 -6.14 34.16
C ARG A 580 -11.82 -4.95 35.11
N ARG A 581 -11.89 -3.72 34.60
CA ARG A 581 -11.86 -2.47 35.41
C ARG A 581 -12.99 -1.50 35.13
N VAL A 582 -13.44 -1.45 33.88
CA VAL A 582 -14.34 -0.43 33.32
C VAL A 582 -15.73 -1.00 33.07
N LEU A 583 -15.80 -2.30 32.77
CA LEU A 583 -17.00 -3.13 32.76
C LEU A 583 -17.04 -3.97 34.05
#